data_AF-T1GLL0-F1
#
_entry.id   AF-T1GLL0-F1
#
_cell.length_a   1.000
_cell.length_b   1.000
_cell.length_c   1.000
_cell.angle_alpha   90.00
_cell.angle_beta   90.00
_cell.angle_gamma   90.00
#
_symmetry.space_group_name_H-M   'P 1'
#
loop_
_entity.id
_entity.type
_entity.pdbx_description
1 polymer ?
#
loop_
_entity_poly.entity_id
_entity_poly.type
_entity_poly.pdbx_seq_one_letter_code
_entity_poly.pdbx_strand_id
1 'polypeptide(L)'
;VNLRSVGRKRFAHLSESQDEIHVDANIPWGEDTLFTLEFRADEGGRYALHTCNNKYLNANGQYLSPIGSKAVLKSRSSTVTRDELFLLEDSLPQASFIAGLNGRYVSVKQGVDVTANQDENGENETFQLEFDWTTHRWALRTTQDRYWCLSVGGGIQATGNRRCADALFDLVWHGDGSLSFRANNGKYLAAKRSGHLFAVSDTIDEDTCKFYFYLINRPILVLKCEQGFVGYKTPGNTKLECNKATYETILVERSDKGIVHFKAHNGNYWRIDGESITVDSPKPTDGFYLELREPTRICIRSTNGKYLGATKNGAFKLLDDAADTATQWEF
;
A
#
# COMPACT_ATOMS: atom_id res chain seq x y z
N VAL A 1 7.95 4.79 -4.92
CA VAL A 1 8.54 6.04 -4.37
C VAL A 1 7.64 7.22 -4.69
N ASN A 2 7.80 8.34 -3.99
CA ASN A 2 7.24 9.63 -4.39
C ASN A 2 8.36 10.52 -4.97
N LEU A 3 8.04 11.31 -6.00
CA LEU A 3 8.99 12.23 -6.65
C LEU A 3 8.71 13.66 -6.23
N ARG A 4 9.69 14.33 -5.61
CA ARG A 4 9.57 15.73 -5.21
C ARG A 4 10.52 16.62 -6.01
N SER A 5 9.98 17.58 -6.74
CA SER A 5 10.79 18.55 -7.49
C SER A 5 11.52 19.50 -6.53
N VAL A 6 12.83 19.63 -6.70
CA VAL A 6 13.68 20.55 -5.90
C VAL A 6 13.42 22.02 -6.26
N GLY A 7 13.12 22.30 -7.53
CA GLY A 7 12.77 23.64 -8.03
C GLY A 7 11.40 24.10 -7.54
N ARG A 8 10.35 23.28 -7.77
CA ARG A 8 8.97 23.66 -7.45
C ARG A 8 8.56 23.42 -6.01
N LYS A 9 9.27 22.56 -5.27
CA LYS A 9 8.87 22.10 -3.92
C LYS A 9 7.46 21.51 -3.92
N ARG A 10 7.17 20.67 -4.93
CA ARG A 10 5.91 19.99 -5.17
C ARG A 10 6.15 18.54 -5.58
N PHE A 11 5.16 17.69 -5.35
CA PHE A 11 5.19 16.28 -5.69
C PHE A 11 4.66 16.06 -7.10
N ALA A 12 5.22 15.07 -7.79
CA ALA A 12 4.67 14.57 -9.03
C ALA A 12 3.43 13.72 -8.75
N HIS A 13 2.46 13.76 -9.64
CA HIS A 13 1.30 12.89 -9.63
C HIS A 13 0.72 12.72 -11.05
N LEU A 14 -0.04 11.65 -11.27
CA LEU A 14 -0.78 11.43 -12.51
C LEU A 14 -1.98 12.39 -12.57
N SER A 15 -2.17 13.05 -13.72
CA SER A 15 -3.30 13.96 -13.94
C SER A 15 -4.66 13.25 -13.81
N GLU A 16 -5.72 13.98 -13.52
CA GLU A 16 -7.09 13.45 -13.48
C GLU A 16 -7.50 12.77 -14.81
N SER A 17 -7.01 13.29 -15.94
CA SER A 17 -7.20 12.71 -17.28
C SER A 17 -6.32 11.50 -17.59
N GLN A 18 -5.42 11.12 -16.67
CA GLN A 18 -4.57 9.93 -16.73
C GLN A 18 -3.65 9.84 -17.96
N ASP A 19 -3.24 10.98 -18.49
CA ASP A 19 -2.45 11.14 -19.72
C ASP A 19 -1.19 11.98 -19.52
N GLU A 20 -1.10 12.75 -18.44
CA GLU A 20 0.04 13.61 -18.11
C GLU A 20 0.51 13.38 -16.67
N ILE A 21 1.78 13.69 -16.40
CA ILE A 21 2.31 13.77 -15.03
C ILE A 21 2.43 15.26 -14.70
N HIS A 22 1.71 15.72 -13.68
CA HIS A 22 1.79 17.09 -13.16
C HIS A 22 2.68 17.10 -11.92
N VAL A 23 3.39 18.21 -11.68
CA VAL A 23 4.31 18.38 -10.53
C VAL A 23 3.93 19.60 -9.71
N ASP A 24 2.69 19.62 -9.25
CA ASP A 24 2.06 20.69 -8.48
C ASP A 24 1.34 20.20 -7.21
N ALA A 25 1.31 18.89 -6.93
CA ALA A 25 0.75 18.34 -5.70
C ALA A 25 1.48 18.85 -4.45
N ASN A 26 0.72 19.32 -3.46
CA ASN A 26 1.26 19.82 -2.20
C ASN A 26 1.75 18.68 -1.29
N ILE A 27 1.05 17.54 -1.30
CA ILE A 27 1.34 16.34 -0.54
C ILE A 27 1.23 15.10 -1.45
N PRO A 28 1.99 14.03 -1.21
CA PRO A 28 1.93 12.81 -2.01
C PRO A 28 0.81 11.89 -1.50
N TRP A 29 -0.44 12.28 -1.72
CA TRP A 29 -1.62 11.50 -1.32
C TRP A 29 -2.29 10.81 -2.49
N GLY A 30 -2.77 9.59 -2.29
CA GLY A 30 -3.44 8.81 -3.32
C GLY A 30 -2.49 7.98 -4.19
N GLU A 31 -3.08 7.12 -5.02
CA GLU A 31 -2.37 6.21 -5.91
C GLU A 31 -1.66 6.94 -7.05
N ASP A 32 -2.20 8.07 -7.47
CA ASP A 32 -1.68 8.94 -8.54
C ASP A 32 -0.31 9.52 -8.21
N THR A 33 0.08 9.57 -6.94
CA THR A 33 1.39 10.05 -6.49
C THR A 33 2.47 8.95 -6.43
N LEU A 34 2.10 7.69 -6.65
CA LEU A 34 3.02 6.55 -6.65
C LEU A 34 3.74 6.43 -8.00
N PHE A 35 5.07 6.39 -7.94
CA PHE A 35 5.91 6.04 -9.09
C PHE A 35 6.76 4.81 -8.77
N THR A 36 6.78 3.87 -9.71
CA THR A 36 7.68 2.72 -9.70
C THR A 36 8.84 3.00 -10.64
N LEU A 37 10.07 2.92 -10.11
CA LEU A 37 11.26 2.93 -10.95
C LEU A 37 11.41 1.52 -11.48
N GLU A 38 11.31 1.32 -12.79
CA GLU A 38 11.36 0.01 -13.43
C GLU A 38 12.68 -0.18 -14.19
N PHE A 39 13.48 -1.16 -13.79
CA PHE A 39 14.77 -1.44 -14.40
C PHE A 39 14.60 -2.25 -15.68
N ARG A 40 15.08 -1.71 -16.80
CA ARG A 40 15.04 -2.32 -18.13
C ARG A 40 16.45 -2.79 -18.50
N ALA A 41 16.74 -4.04 -18.13
CA ALA A 41 18.05 -4.67 -18.37
C ALA A 41 18.34 -4.85 -19.87
N ASP A 42 17.32 -5.21 -20.64
CA ASP A 42 17.31 -5.34 -22.10
C ASP A 42 17.56 -4.03 -22.84
N GLU A 43 17.28 -2.91 -22.18
CA GLU A 43 17.52 -1.55 -22.66
C GLU A 43 18.83 -0.94 -22.12
N GLY A 44 19.86 -1.76 -21.92
CA GLY A 44 21.17 -1.27 -21.48
C GLY A 44 21.18 -0.76 -20.03
N GLY A 45 20.28 -1.27 -19.18
CA GLY A 45 20.26 -1.00 -17.74
C GLY A 45 19.71 0.39 -17.38
N ARG A 46 18.68 0.84 -18.10
CA ARG A 46 17.99 2.11 -17.81
C ARG A 46 16.83 1.91 -16.84
N TYR A 47 16.38 3.00 -16.21
CA TYR A 47 15.13 3.03 -15.46
C TYR A 47 14.03 3.72 -16.25
N ALA A 48 12.85 3.11 -16.28
CA ALA A 48 11.62 3.73 -16.73
C ALA A 48 10.82 4.24 -15.52
N LEU A 49 10.12 5.37 -15.70
CA LEU A 49 9.15 5.87 -14.72
C LEU A 49 7.78 5.30 -15.05
N HIS A 50 7.31 4.38 -14.22
CA HIS A 50 6.05 3.66 -14.36
C HIS A 50 5.00 4.25 -13.40
N THR A 51 3.86 4.68 -13.95
CA THR A 51 2.73 5.29 -13.22
C THR A 51 1.72 4.24 -12.73
N CYS A 52 0.88 4.61 -11.77
CA CYS A 52 -0.14 3.72 -11.17
C CYS A 52 -1.17 3.14 -12.17
N ASN A 53 -1.37 3.77 -13.33
CA ASN A 53 -2.27 3.29 -14.39
C ASN A 53 -1.58 2.40 -15.45
N ASN A 54 -0.45 1.79 -15.10
CA ASN A 54 0.30 0.86 -15.95
C ASN A 54 0.87 1.49 -17.24
N LYS A 55 1.29 2.77 -17.19
CA LYS A 55 1.90 3.50 -18.31
C LYS A 55 3.30 4.01 -17.95
N TYR A 56 4.06 4.38 -18.98
CA TYR A 56 5.45 4.85 -18.85
C TYR A 56 5.61 6.26 -19.38
N LEU A 57 6.53 7.02 -18.77
CA LEU A 57 6.96 8.30 -19.31
C LEU A 57 7.84 8.11 -20.55
N ASN A 58 7.63 8.94 -21.58
CA ASN A 58 8.31 8.84 -22.88
C ASN A 58 9.83 9.10 -22.79
N ALA A 59 10.61 8.38 -23.60
CA ALA A 59 12.07 8.34 -23.59
C ALA A 59 12.68 9.02 -24.83
N ASN A 60 12.94 10.33 -24.76
CA ASN A 60 13.63 11.06 -25.83
C ASN A 60 15.12 11.35 -25.54
N GLY A 61 15.72 10.70 -24.54
CA GLY A 61 17.12 10.94 -24.14
C GLY A 61 17.40 12.33 -23.55
N GLN A 62 16.34 13.06 -23.22
CA GLN A 62 16.38 14.39 -22.61
C GLN A 62 16.01 14.30 -21.14
N TYR A 63 16.56 15.20 -20.32
CA TYR A 63 16.24 15.29 -18.90
C TYR A 63 14.81 15.75 -18.67
N LEU A 64 14.22 15.18 -17.61
CA LEU A 64 12.86 15.46 -17.16
C LEU A 64 12.83 16.73 -16.33
N SER A 65 11.96 17.66 -16.66
CA SER A 65 11.64 18.80 -15.80
C SER A 65 10.18 19.23 -15.89
N PRO A 66 9.62 19.86 -14.85
CA PRO A 66 8.23 20.31 -14.88
C PRO A 66 8.08 21.64 -15.64
N ILE A 67 7.27 21.66 -16.70
CA ILE A 67 7.15 22.79 -17.64
C ILE A 67 5.78 23.47 -17.57
N GLY A 68 5.75 24.79 -17.69
CA GLY A 68 4.53 25.58 -17.81
C GLY A 68 3.78 25.77 -16.49
N SER A 69 2.61 26.42 -16.56
CA SER A 69 1.78 26.74 -15.39
C SER A 69 1.27 25.51 -14.67
N LYS A 70 0.94 24.44 -15.42
CA LYS A 70 0.49 23.12 -14.89
C LYS A 70 1.63 22.17 -14.50
N ALA A 71 2.88 22.62 -14.55
CA ALA A 71 4.02 21.80 -14.13
C ALA A 71 4.14 20.42 -14.83
N VAL A 72 3.77 20.31 -16.10
CA VAL A 72 3.75 19.01 -16.79
C VAL A 72 5.18 18.48 -16.94
N LEU A 73 5.43 17.27 -16.45
CA LEU A 73 6.72 16.61 -16.51
C LEU A 73 7.01 16.18 -17.94
N LYS A 74 8.03 16.78 -18.57
CA LYS A 74 8.41 16.49 -19.96
C LYS A 74 9.92 16.35 -20.09
N SER A 75 10.36 15.53 -21.05
CA SER A 75 11.76 15.42 -21.45
C SER A 75 12.06 16.50 -22.49
N ARG A 76 12.78 17.57 -22.13
CA ARG A 76 13.11 18.67 -23.06
C ARG A 76 14.55 19.17 -22.91
N SER A 77 15.11 19.11 -21.71
CA SER A 77 16.44 19.67 -21.44
C SER A 77 17.55 18.69 -21.81
N SER A 78 18.66 19.19 -22.33
CA SER A 78 19.89 18.43 -22.56
C SER A 78 20.97 18.69 -21.49
N THR A 79 20.64 19.49 -20.46
CA THR A 79 21.53 19.85 -19.35
C THR A 79 20.82 19.75 -18.02
N VAL A 80 21.52 19.27 -16.98
CA VAL A 80 20.96 19.19 -15.62
C VAL A 80 21.08 20.53 -14.92
N THR A 81 19.95 21.13 -14.57
CA THR A 81 19.87 22.29 -13.68
C THR A 81 19.01 21.93 -12.46
N ARG A 82 18.73 22.90 -11.58
CA ARG A 82 17.86 22.68 -10.41
C ARG A 82 16.45 22.18 -10.78
N ASP A 83 15.96 22.52 -11.98
CA ASP A 83 14.62 22.12 -12.44
C ASP A 83 14.53 20.65 -12.83
N GLU A 84 15.66 20.02 -13.16
CA GLU A 84 15.79 18.59 -13.48
C GLU A 84 16.07 17.71 -12.24
N LEU A 85 16.26 18.31 -11.06
CA LEU A 85 16.55 17.57 -9.83
C LEU A 85 15.27 17.17 -9.09
N PHE A 86 15.19 15.89 -8.74
CA PHE A 86 14.13 15.30 -7.91
C PHE A 86 14.72 14.61 -6.70
N LEU A 87 14.02 14.70 -5.58
CA LEU A 87 14.23 13.83 -4.44
C LEU A 87 13.33 12.61 -4.58
N LEU A 88 13.89 11.43 -4.30
CA LEU A 88 13.14 10.20 -4.12
C LEU A 88 12.80 10.10 -2.63
N GLU A 89 11.51 10.20 -2.31
CA GLU A 89 11.02 9.99 -0.96
C GLU A 89 10.34 8.61 -0.87
N ASP A 90 10.51 7.94 0.27
CA ASP A 90 9.82 6.69 0.55
C ASP A 90 8.31 6.93 0.53
N SER A 91 7.60 6.09 -0.20
CA SER A 91 6.14 6.17 -0.25
C SER A 91 5.57 5.41 0.93
N LEU A 92 5.22 6.13 1.99
CA LEU A 92 4.60 5.54 3.18
C LEU A 92 3.27 4.85 2.82
N PRO A 93 2.89 3.77 3.51
CA PRO A 93 1.68 3.03 3.20
C PRO A 93 0.45 3.92 3.46
N GLN A 94 -0.43 4.01 2.48
CA GLN A 94 -1.74 4.63 2.62
C GLN A 94 -2.78 3.54 2.51
N ALA A 95 -3.68 3.45 3.49
CA ALA A 95 -4.66 2.38 3.56
C ALA A 95 -6.07 2.89 3.82
N SER A 96 -7.02 2.04 3.44
CA SER A 96 -8.42 2.15 3.82
C SER A 96 -8.82 0.92 4.60
N PHE A 97 -9.87 1.07 5.40
CA PHE A 97 -10.38 0.01 6.26
C PHE A 97 -11.88 -0.14 6.07
N ILE A 98 -12.34 -1.37 5.88
CA ILE A 98 -13.77 -1.70 5.91
C ILE A 98 -14.11 -2.29 7.27
N ALA A 99 -15.13 -1.76 7.95
CA ALA A 99 -15.61 -2.33 9.21
C ALA A 99 -16.38 -3.63 8.96
N GLY A 100 -16.05 -4.68 9.73
CA GLY A 100 -16.70 -5.99 9.64
C GLY A 100 -18.21 -5.93 9.91
N LEU A 101 -18.63 -5.04 10.82
CA LEU A 101 -20.02 -4.90 11.27
C LEU A 101 -21.00 -4.60 10.14
N ASN A 102 -20.62 -3.70 9.23
CA ASN A 102 -21.54 -3.14 8.25
C ASN A 102 -20.98 -3.09 6.83
N GLY A 103 -19.75 -3.56 6.62
CA GLY A 103 -19.11 -3.56 5.31
C GLY A 103 -18.81 -2.17 4.75
N ARG A 104 -18.82 -1.12 5.59
CA ARG A 104 -18.58 0.26 5.17
C ARG A 104 -17.14 0.69 5.38
N TYR A 105 -16.66 1.57 4.50
CA TYR A 105 -15.37 2.21 4.65
C TYR A 105 -15.37 3.16 5.86
N VAL A 106 -14.27 3.08 6.62
CA VAL A 106 -13.94 4.04 7.67
C VAL A 106 -13.55 5.37 7.04
N SER A 107 -14.10 6.45 7.58
CA SER A 107 -14.12 7.77 6.96
C SER A 107 -14.05 8.89 8.01
N VAL A 108 -13.46 10.01 7.61
CA VAL A 108 -13.51 11.31 8.31
C VAL A 108 -14.39 12.35 7.60
N LYS A 109 -15.22 11.92 6.65
CA LYS A 109 -16.04 12.82 5.82
C LYS A 109 -17.15 13.55 6.59
N GLN A 110 -17.66 12.95 7.68
CA GLN A 110 -18.78 13.51 8.45
C GLN A 110 -18.35 14.49 9.55
N GLY A 111 -17.07 14.85 9.62
CA GLY A 111 -16.54 15.80 10.58
C GLY A 111 -15.34 15.22 11.34
N VAL A 112 -15.22 15.56 12.61
CA VAL A 112 -14.06 15.19 13.42
C VAL A 112 -14.08 13.74 13.90
N ASP A 113 -15.26 13.12 14.02
CA ASP A 113 -15.39 11.73 14.46
C ASP A 113 -15.03 10.77 13.32
N VAL A 114 -14.30 9.71 13.65
CA VAL A 114 -14.00 8.63 12.70
C VAL A 114 -15.17 7.66 12.67
N THR A 115 -15.70 7.40 11.47
CA THR A 115 -16.95 6.65 11.26
C THR A 115 -16.86 5.66 10.10
N ALA A 116 -17.39 4.45 10.25
CA ALA A 116 -17.56 3.47 9.18
C ALA A 116 -18.95 3.58 8.53
N ASN A 117 -19.08 4.38 7.47
CA ASN A 117 -20.38 4.68 6.85
C ASN A 117 -20.35 4.92 5.33
N GLN A 118 -19.19 4.92 4.68
CA GLN A 118 -19.11 5.13 3.23
C GLN A 118 -19.17 3.82 2.45
N ASP A 119 -19.77 3.86 1.25
CA ASP A 119 -19.79 2.75 0.29
C ASP A 119 -18.52 2.69 -0.58
N GLU A 120 -17.91 3.86 -0.80
CA GLU A 120 -16.78 4.02 -1.71
C GLU A 120 -15.57 4.57 -0.96
N ASN A 121 -14.39 4.29 -1.50
CA ASN A 121 -13.14 4.82 -1.03
C ASN A 121 -12.79 6.12 -1.78
N GLY A 122 -12.49 7.17 -1.04
CA GLY A 122 -11.83 8.36 -1.55
C GLY A 122 -10.79 8.91 -0.57
N GLU A 123 -10.48 10.20 -0.72
CA GLU A 123 -9.49 10.90 0.10
C GLU A 123 -9.79 10.87 1.61
N ASN A 124 -11.06 10.88 1.99
CA ASN A 124 -11.49 10.88 3.40
C ASN A 124 -11.54 9.47 4.01
N GLU A 125 -11.39 8.44 3.19
CA GLU A 125 -11.37 7.02 3.57
C GLU A 125 -9.96 6.43 3.45
N THR A 126 -9.02 7.21 2.94
CA THR A 126 -7.60 6.88 2.83
C THR A 126 -6.84 7.53 3.97
N PHE A 127 -5.98 6.77 4.64
CA PHE A 127 -5.16 7.24 5.77
C PHE A 127 -3.71 6.85 5.55
N GLN A 128 -2.78 7.77 5.76
CA GLN A 128 -1.34 7.44 5.74
C GLN A 128 -0.94 6.83 7.08
N LEU A 129 -0.35 5.64 7.02
CA LEU A 129 0.12 4.89 8.17
C LEU A 129 1.57 5.25 8.46
N GLU A 130 1.80 5.82 9.64
CA GLU A 130 3.11 6.26 10.09
C GLU A 130 3.53 5.44 11.30
N PHE A 131 4.59 4.66 11.15
CA PHE A 131 5.09 3.78 12.20
C PHE A 131 5.94 4.55 13.22
N ASP A 132 5.70 4.29 14.49
CA ASP A 132 6.54 4.74 15.59
C ASP A 132 7.48 3.61 16.02
N TRP A 133 8.75 3.72 15.65
CA TRP A 133 9.79 2.71 15.96
C TRP A 133 10.05 2.52 17.46
N THR A 134 9.66 3.48 18.30
CA THR A 134 9.86 3.39 19.75
C THR A 134 8.83 2.45 20.38
N THR A 135 7.56 2.62 20.02
CA THR A 135 6.43 1.88 20.60
C THR A 135 5.94 0.74 19.71
N HIS A 136 6.43 0.63 18.48
CA HIS A 136 5.99 -0.33 17.46
C HIS A 136 4.47 -0.21 17.16
N ARG A 137 3.96 1.03 17.17
CA ARG A 137 2.55 1.36 16.92
C ARG A 137 2.40 2.29 15.73
N TRP A 138 1.17 2.39 15.24
CA TRP A 138 0.83 3.13 14.04
C TRP A 138 0.02 4.38 14.37
N ALA A 139 0.40 5.50 13.78
CA ALA A 139 -0.44 6.68 13.68
C ALA A 139 -1.15 6.67 12.32
N LEU A 140 -2.43 7.05 12.29
CA LEU A 140 -3.22 7.17 11.07
C LEU A 140 -3.44 8.65 10.77
N ARG A 141 -2.73 9.17 9.78
CA ARG A 141 -2.84 10.56 9.33
C ARG A 141 -3.91 10.70 8.25
N THR A 142 -4.60 11.82 8.21
CA THR A 142 -5.59 12.19 7.19
C THR A 142 -4.98 13.15 6.16
N THR A 143 -5.68 13.38 5.05
CA THR A 143 -5.32 14.40 4.04
C THR A 143 -5.20 15.81 4.62
N GLN A 144 -5.90 16.09 5.71
CA GLN A 144 -5.90 17.39 6.40
C GLN A 144 -4.79 17.53 7.44
N ASP A 145 -3.80 16.64 7.43
CA ASP A 145 -2.67 16.62 8.36
C ASP A 145 -3.12 16.50 9.84
N ARG A 146 -4.20 15.75 10.05
CA ARG A 146 -4.67 15.36 11.39
C ARG A 146 -4.46 13.88 11.59
N TYR A 147 -4.29 13.48 12.84
CA TYR A 147 -4.18 12.09 13.24
C TYR A 147 -5.46 11.62 13.91
N TRP A 148 -5.82 10.36 13.67
CA TRP A 148 -6.75 9.66 14.55
C TRP A 148 -6.23 9.72 15.98
N CYS A 149 -7.12 10.01 16.92
CA CYS A 149 -6.79 10.23 18.31
C CYS A 149 -7.90 9.69 19.20
N LEU A 150 -7.51 8.97 20.25
CA LEU A 150 -8.40 8.55 21.32
C LEU A 150 -8.84 9.77 22.13
N SER A 151 -10.15 9.98 22.23
CA SER A 151 -10.74 11.00 23.10
C SER A 151 -10.98 10.46 24.52
N VAL A 152 -11.18 11.37 25.48
CA VAL A 152 -11.46 11.03 26.89
C VAL A 152 -12.70 10.12 27.05
N GLY A 153 -13.70 10.26 26.17
CA GLY A 153 -14.91 9.43 26.17
C GLY A 153 -14.76 8.09 25.44
N GLY A 154 -13.55 7.74 25.00
CA GLY A 154 -13.26 6.53 24.23
C GLY A 154 -13.57 6.64 22.73
N GLY A 155 -14.20 7.71 22.25
CA GLY A 155 -14.44 7.93 20.82
C GLY A 155 -13.14 8.20 20.07
N ILE A 156 -13.08 7.80 18.80
CA ILE A 156 -11.92 8.06 17.93
C ILE A 156 -12.21 9.26 17.04
N GLN A 157 -11.32 10.24 17.06
CA GLN A 157 -11.48 11.51 16.34
C GLN A 157 -10.23 11.85 15.55
N ALA A 158 -10.39 12.45 14.37
CA ALA A 158 -9.29 12.94 13.52
C ALA A 158 -8.91 14.39 13.89
N THR A 159 -8.56 14.62 15.14
CA THR A 159 -8.21 15.96 15.69
C THR A 159 -6.76 16.05 16.18
N GLY A 160 -6.00 14.95 16.14
CA GLY A 160 -4.62 14.92 16.61
C GLY A 160 -3.70 15.78 15.75
N ASN A 161 -2.91 16.66 16.36
CA ASN A 161 -1.95 17.53 15.65
C ASN A 161 -0.51 17.03 15.70
N ARG A 162 -0.30 15.90 16.37
CA ARG A 162 1.01 15.27 16.59
C ARG A 162 0.82 13.80 16.91
N ARG A 163 1.87 13.02 16.69
CA ARG A 163 1.97 11.63 17.14
C ARG A 163 2.22 11.62 18.64
N CYS A 164 1.16 11.51 19.43
CA CYS A 164 1.22 11.24 20.88
C CYS A 164 0.66 9.86 21.18
N ALA A 165 0.74 9.42 22.44
CA ALA A 165 0.29 8.09 22.84
C ALA A 165 -1.17 7.80 22.42
N ASP A 166 -2.08 8.78 22.54
CA ASP A 166 -3.49 8.64 22.16
C ASP A 166 -3.72 8.63 20.64
N ALA A 167 -2.72 9.03 19.84
CA ALA A 167 -2.76 8.97 18.38
C ALA A 167 -2.08 7.73 17.81
N LEU A 168 -1.66 6.80 18.67
CA LEU A 168 -0.97 5.56 18.31
C LEU A 168 -1.84 4.34 18.61
N PHE A 169 -1.88 3.42 17.66
CA PHE A 169 -2.69 2.21 17.70
C PHE A 169 -1.84 0.97 17.37
N ASP A 170 -2.08 -0.14 18.06
CA ASP A 170 -1.59 -1.43 17.62
C ASP A 170 -2.52 -1.97 16.51
N LEU A 171 -1.96 -2.58 15.47
CA LEU A 171 -2.70 -3.36 14.49
C LEU A 171 -2.55 -4.85 14.84
N VAL A 172 -3.62 -5.46 15.33
CA VAL A 172 -3.65 -6.86 15.74
C VAL A 172 -4.29 -7.70 14.63
N TRP A 173 -3.48 -8.50 13.94
CA TRP A 173 -3.89 -9.33 12.80
C TRP A 173 -4.39 -10.70 13.26
N HIS A 174 -5.51 -11.18 12.69
CA HIS A 174 -6.19 -12.41 13.14
C HIS A 174 -6.02 -13.61 12.19
N GLY A 175 -5.32 -13.43 11.07
CA GLY A 175 -5.07 -14.50 10.09
C GLY A 175 -6.27 -14.90 9.22
N ASP A 176 -7.46 -14.33 9.46
CA ASP A 176 -8.64 -14.46 8.59
C ASP A 176 -8.79 -13.29 7.60
N GLY A 177 -7.75 -12.48 7.47
CA GLY A 177 -7.73 -11.25 6.67
C GLY A 177 -8.24 -10.01 7.42
N SER A 178 -8.80 -10.18 8.62
CA SER A 178 -9.20 -9.07 9.47
C SER A 178 -8.09 -8.66 10.44
N LEU A 179 -8.19 -7.42 10.91
CA LEU A 179 -7.41 -6.87 12.00
C LEU A 179 -8.31 -6.14 12.99
N SER A 180 -7.79 -5.92 14.20
CA SER A 180 -8.36 -5.03 15.20
C SER A 180 -7.36 -3.96 15.58
N PHE A 181 -7.86 -2.76 15.85
CA PHE A 181 -7.05 -1.69 16.41
C PHE A 181 -7.11 -1.74 17.93
N ARG A 182 -5.96 -1.69 18.62
CA ARG A 182 -5.91 -1.46 20.06
C ARG A 182 -5.41 -0.05 20.33
N ALA A 183 -6.18 0.71 21.10
CA ALA A 183 -5.86 2.09 21.44
C ALA A 183 -4.99 2.19 22.72
N ASN A 184 -4.56 3.40 23.04
CA ASN A 184 -3.70 3.68 24.18
C ASN A 184 -4.31 3.35 25.55
N ASN A 185 -5.63 3.31 25.66
CA ASN A 185 -6.32 2.86 26.88
C ASN A 185 -6.35 1.32 27.02
N GLY A 186 -5.66 0.58 26.15
CA GLY A 186 -5.60 -0.88 26.14
C GLY A 186 -6.81 -1.57 25.53
N LYS A 187 -7.85 -0.82 25.13
CA LYS A 187 -9.10 -1.34 24.58
C LYS A 187 -9.06 -1.41 23.06
N TYR A 188 -9.81 -2.35 22.50
CA TYR A 188 -10.04 -2.47 21.07
C TYR A 188 -11.09 -1.48 20.58
N LEU A 189 -10.86 -0.97 19.37
CA LEU A 189 -11.85 -0.16 18.65
C LEU A 189 -13.01 -1.05 18.21
N ALA A 190 -14.22 -0.62 18.55
CA ALA A 190 -15.48 -1.20 18.08
C ALA A 190 -16.23 -0.18 17.23
N ALA A 191 -16.71 -0.61 16.07
CA ALA A 191 -17.68 0.14 15.28
C ALA A 191 -19.07 0.01 15.93
N LYS A 192 -19.74 1.14 16.16
CA LYS A 192 -21.15 1.16 16.59
C LYS A 192 -22.06 0.99 15.38
N ARG A 193 -23.34 0.64 15.61
CA ARG A 193 -24.37 0.60 14.54
C ARG A 193 -24.53 1.93 13.80
N SER A 194 -24.21 3.05 14.46
CA SER A 194 -24.17 4.38 13.87
C SER A 194 -22.92 4.65 13.01
N GLY A 195 -21.97 3.71 12.93
CA GLY A 195 -20.70 3.83 12.22
C GLY A 195 -19.56 4.39 13.08
N HIS A 196 -19.84 5.15 14.14
CA HIS A 196 -18.79 5.75 14.97
C HIS A 196 -17.87 4.71 15.61
N LEU A 197 -16.56 5.00 15.63
CA LEU A 197 -15.55 4.15 16.23
C LEU A 197 -15.26 4.56 17.68
N PHE A 198 -15.21 3.57 18.58
CA PHE A 198 -14.94 3.77 20.00
C PHE A 198 -13.98 2.70 20.54
N ALA A 199 -12.93 3.07 21.27
CA ALA A 199 -12.05 2.17 21.99
C ALA A 199 -12.66 1.76 23.35
N VAL A 200 -13.65 0.87 23.30
CA VAL A 200 -14.43 0.46 24.47
C VAL A 200 -14.31 -1.03 24.80
N SER A 201 -13.90 -1.86 23.84
CA SER A 201 -13.96 -3.31 23.99
C SER A 201 -12.69 -3.88 24.63
N ASP A 202 -12.85 -4.74 25.64
CA ASP A 202 -11.71 -5.43 26.27
C ASP A 202 -11.32 -6.71 25.51
N THR A 203 -12.22 -7.22 24.67
CA THR A 203 -12.03 -8.40 23.83
C THR A 203 -12.27 -8.07 22.36
N ILE A 204 -11.75 -8.89 21.45
CA ILE A 204 -12.04 -8.77 20.02
C ILE A 204 -13.39 -9.42 19.76
N ASP A 205 -14.42 -8.59 19.60
CA ASP A 205 -15.75 -9.02 19.15
C ASP A 205 -15.75 -9.25 17.64
N GLU A 206 -16.25 -10.40 17.19
CA GLU A 206 -16.14 -10.83 15.79
C GLU A 206 -16.85 -9.90 14.80
N ASP A 207 -17.93 -9.23 15.23
CA ASP A 207 -18.71 -8.37 14.34
C ASP A 207 -18.23 -6.92 14.40
N THR A 208 -17.96 -6.41 15.60
CA THR A 208 -17.77 -4.95 15.82
C THR A 208 -16.32 -4.52 15.85
N CYS A 209 -15.38 -5.41 16.21
CA CYS A 209 -13.97 -5.07 16.39
C CYS A 209 -13.07 -5.46 15.20
N LYS A 210 -13.63 -6.09 14.16
CA LYS A 210 -12.89 -6.52 12.97
C LYS A 210 -12.94 -5.46 11.88
N PHE A 211 -11.79 -5.26 11.24
CA PHE A 211 -11.62 -4.37 10.09
C PHE A 211 -10.82 -5.08 9.01
N TYR A 212 -11.13 -4.81 7.75
CA TYR A 212 -10.42 -5.35 6.60
C TYR A 212 -9.56 -4.28 5.95
N PHE A 213 -8.29 -4.61 5.74
CA PHE A 213 -7.26 -3.68 5.26
C PHE A 213 -7.14 -3.70 3.74
N TYR A 214 -7.03 -2.51 3.15
CA TYR A 214 -6.60 -2.35 1.76
C TYR A 214 -5.45 -1.37 1.68
N LEU A 215 -4.33 -1.80 1.10
CA LEU A 215 -3.23 -0.93 0.74
C LEU A 215 -3.61 -0.16 -0.54
N ILE A 216 -3.83 1.14 -0.38
CA ILE A 216 -4.38 2.01 -1.41
C ILE A 216 -3.29 2.43 -2.38
N ASN A 217 -2.25 3.08 -1.90
CA ASN A 217 -1.17 3.60 -2.75
C ASN A 217 -0.17 2.53 -3.23
N ARG A 218 -0.63 1.31 -3.51
CA ARG A 218 0.10 0.22 -4.17
C ARG A 218 -0.81 -0.61 -5.10
N PRO A 219 -1.39 -0.01 -6.16
CA PRO A 219 -2.07 -0.78 -7.21
C PRO A 219 -1.10 -1.65 -8.02
N ILE A 220 0.20 -1.33 -7.95
CA ILE A 220 1.30 -2.14 -8.47
C ILE A 220 2.29 -2.38 -7.33
N LEU A 221 2.68 -3.64 -7.13
CA LEU A 221 3.68 -4.07 -6.16
C LEU A 221 4.94 -4.56 -6.86
N VAL A 222 6.06 -4.38 -6.18
CA VAL A 222 7.33 -5.05 -6.44
C VAL A 222 7.74 -5.71 -5.14
N LEU A 223 7.88 -7.03 -5.11
CA LEU A 223 8.20 -7.75 -3.87
C LEU A 223 9.67 -8.13 -3.81
N LYS A 224 10.29 -7.87 -2.66
CA LYS A 224 11.68 -8.25 -2.38
C LYS A 224 11.81 -8.88 -0.99
N CYS A 225 12.69 -9.87 -0.91
CA CYS A 225 13.14 -10.45 0.35
C CYS A 225 14.67 -10.38 0.43
N GLU A 226 15.27 -10.94 1.48
CA GLU A 226 16.73 -10.96 1.67
C GLU A 226 17.49 -11.65 0.53
N GLN A 227 16.84 -12.58 -0.18
CA GLN A 227 17.45 -13.35 -1.26
C GLN A 227 17.39 -12.65 -2.62
N GLY A 228 16.57 -11.60 -2.76
CA GLY A 228 16.35 -10.89 -4.01
C GLY A 228 14.87 -10.59 -4.27
N PHE A 229 14.58 -10.25 -5.52
CA PHE A 229 13.24 -9.92 -5.99
C PHE A 229 12.42 -11.17 -6.31
N VAL A 230 11.11 -11.03 -6.22
CA VAL A 230 10.15 -11.99 -6.78
C VAL A 230 10.06 -11.80 -8.29
N GLY A 231 10.22 -12.90 -9.02
CA GLY A 231 10.06 -12.93 -10.48
C GLY A 231 10.04 -14.34 -11.05
N TYR A 232 9.89 -14.45 -12.37
CA TYR A 232 9.83 -15.75 -13.04
C TYR A 232 11.12 -16.54 -12.84
N LYS A 233 10.97 -17.86 -12.64
CA LYS A 233 12.10 -18.78 -12.48
C LYS A 233 13.11 -18.64 -13.61
N THR A 234 12.61 -18.67 -14.85
CA THR A 234 13.34 -18.43 -16.10
C THR A 234 12.41 -17.73 -17.10
N PRO A 235 12.93 -17.01 -18.10
CA PRO A 235 12.11 -16.43 -19.16
C PRO A 235 11.17 -17.46 -19.79
N GLY A 236 9.89 -17.11 -19.97
CA GLY A 236 8.85 -18.00 -20.51
C GLY A 236 8.29 -19.04 -19.54
N ASN A 237 8.80 -19.14 -18.31
CA ASN A 237 8.22 -19.96 -17.26
C ASN A 237 7.10 -19.18 -16.54
N THR A 238 6.08 -19.87 -16.03
CA THR A 238 5.00 -19.26 -15.25
C THR A 238 5.25 -19.32 -13.75
N LYS A 239 6.16 -20.17 -13.27
CA LYS A 239 6.51 -20.31 -11.86
C LYS A 239 7.38 -19.16 -11.36
N LEU A 240 7.05 -18.65 -10.17
CA LEU A 240 7.78 -17.59 -9.49
C LEU A 240 8.83 -18.13 -8.51
N GLU A 241 9.90 -17.37 -8.33
CA GLU A 241 10.99 -17.53 -7.35
C GLU A 241 11.35 -16.16 -6.77
N CYS A 242 12.05 -16.11 -5.63
CA CYS A 242 12.32 -14.89 -4.86
C CYS A 242 13.81 -14.56 -4.69
N ASN A 243 14.66 -15.10 -5.57
CA ASN A 243 16.11 -14.86 -5.61
C ASN A 243 16.55 -14.14 -6.90
N LYS A 244 15.66 -13.35 -7.51
CA LYS A 244 15.92 -12.71 -8.80
C LYS A 244 16.65 -11.39 -8.62
N ALA A 245 17.53 -11.08 -9.57
CA ALA A 245 18.20 -9.78 -9.66
C ALA A 245 17.26 -8.70 -10.24
N THR A 246 16.29 -9.11 -11.05
CA THR A 246 15.24 -8.28 -11.62
C THR A 246 13.89 -8.65 -11.01
N TYR A 247 13.00 -7.67 -10.89
CA TYR A 247 11.65 -7.87 -10.36
C TYR A 247 10.61 -7.99 -11.47
N GLU A 248 9.50 -8.61 -11.11
CA GLU A 248 8.24 -8.50 -11.84
C GLU A 248 7.31 -7.50 -11.15
N THR A 249 6.59 -6.72 -11.94
CA THR A 249 5.52 -5.85 -11.43
C THR A 249 4.23 -6.66 -11.26
N ILE A 250 3.57 -6.48 -10.13
CA ILE A 250 2.36 -7.22 -9.76
C ILE A 250 1.21 -6.25 -9.61
N LEU A 251 0.21 -6.33 -10.49
CA LEU A 251 -1.04 -5.59 -10.36
C LEU A 251 -1.86 -6.17 -9.21
N VAL A 252 -2.37 -5.30 -8.33
CA VAL A 252 -3.19 -5.66 -7.18
C VAL A 252 -4.64 -5.33 -7.47
N GLU A 253 -5.46 -6.35 -7.69
CA GLU A 253 -6.91 -6.20 -7.85
C GLU A 253 -7.60 -6.48 -6.51
N ARG A 254 -8.27 -5.47 -5.96
CA ARG A 254 -8.99 -5.56 -4.68
C ARG A 254 -10.30 -6.33 -4.87
N SER A 255 -10.65 -7.12 -3.87
CA SER A 255 -11.88 -7.93 -3.79
C SER A 255 -12.50 -7.75 -2.40
N ASP A 256 -13.58 -8.47 -2.10
CA ASP A 256 -14.33 -8.33 -0.86
C ASP A 256 -13.51 -8.65 0.39
N LYS A 257 -13.79 -7.95 1.49
CA LYS A 257 -13.24 -8.22 2.83
C LYS A 257 -11.71 -8.32 2.89
N GLY A 258 -11.02 -7.35 2.28
CA GLY A 258 -9.56 -7.25 2.32
C GLY A 258 -8.83 -8.24 1.41
N ILE A 259 -9.55 -9.08 0.66
CA ILE A 259 -8.95 -9.99 -0.31
C ILE A 259 -8.36 -9.17 -1.46
N VAL A 260 -7.19 -9.59 -1.92
CA VAL A 260 -6.58 -9.12 -3.16
C VAL A 260 -6.24 -10.29 -4.07
N HIS A 261 -6.26 -10.03 -5.37
CA HIS A 261 -5.76 -10.91 -6.40
C HIS A 261 -4.56 -10.26 -7.07
N PHE A 262 -3.53 -11.06 -7.31
CA PHE A 262 -2.31 -10.61 -7.97
C PHE A 262 -2.34 -10.98 -9.43
N LYS A 263 -2.11 -10.00 -10.29
CA LYS A 263 -2.14 -10.14 -11.74
C LYS A 263 -0.83 -9.65 -12.35
N ALA A 264 -0.31 -10.38 -13.30
CA ALA A 264 0.90 -9.99 -14.01
C ALA A 264 0.57 -9.17 -15.27
N HIS A 265 1.60 -8.57 -15.86
CA HIS A 265 1.48 -7.73 -17.04
C HIS A 265 0.91 -8.48 -18.27
N ASN A 266 1.08 -9.81 -18.34
CA ASN A 266 0.50 -10.65 -19.39
C ASN A 266 -1.02 -10.87 -19.25
N GLY A 267 -1.65 -10.31 -18.21
CA GLY A 267 -3.07 -10.43 -17.92
C GLY A 267 -3.47 -11.66 -17.11
N ASN A 268 -2.54 -12.60 -16.87
CA ASN A 268 -2.78 -13.78 -16.04
C ASN A 268 -2.61 -13.45 -14.56
N TYR A 269 -3.34 -14.19 -13.73
CA TYR A 269 -3.33 -14.11 -12.28
C TYR A 269 -2.40 -15.14 -11.68
N TRP A 270 -1.89 -14.80 -10.50
CA TRP A 270 -1.23 -15.74 -9.62
C TRP A 270 -2.20 -16.86 -9.24
N ARG A 271 -1.68 -18.08 -9.25
CA ARG A 271 -2.37 -19.30 -8.86
C ARG A 271 -1.47 -20.11 -7.94
N ILE A 272 -2.10 -20.75 -6.95
CA ILE A 272 -1.45 -21.70 -6.07
C ILE A 272 -1.44 -23.06 -6.77
N ASP A 273 -0.24 -23.57 -7.08
CA ASP A 273 -0.01 -24.90 -7.65
C ASP A 273 0.76 -25.77 -6.65
N GLY A 274 0.01 -26.58 -5.89
CA GLY A 274 0.52 -27.25 -4.69
C GLY A 274 0.95 -26.22 -3.65
N GLU A 275 2.25 -26.14 -3.37
CA GLU A 275 2.81 -25.08 -2.53
C GLU A 275 3.38 -23.92 -3.35
N SER A 276 3.62 -24.09 -4.65
CA SER A 276 4.29 -23.07 -5.49
C SER A 276 3.30 -22.03 -5.99
N ILE A 277 3.82 -20.88 -6.42
CA ILE A 277 3.02 -19.86 -7.14
C ILE A 277 3.35 -19.88 -8.64
N THR A 278 2.31 -19.99 -9.46
CA THR A 278 2.38 -19.87 -10.94
C THR A 278 1.56 -18.68 -11.42
N VAL A 279 1.89 -18.15 -12.60
CA VAL A 279 1.21 -17.01 -13.23
C VAL A 279 0.61 -17.43 -14.57
N ASP A 280 -0.44 -18.23 -14.50
CA ASP A 280 -1.05 -18.88 -15.65
C ASP A 280 -2.58 -18.93 -15.60
N SER A 281 -3.20 -18.39 -14.54
CA SER A 281 -4.65 -18.37 -14.42
C SER A 281 -5.25 -17.21 -15.22
N PRO A 282 -6.22 -17.41 -16.13
CA PRO A 282 -6.85 -16.32 -16.87
C PRO A 282 -7.87 -15.52 -16.05
N LYS A 283 -8.15 -15.96 -14.81
CA LYS A 283 -9.13 -15.35 -13.88
C LYS A 283 -8.59 -15.35 -12.44
N PRO A 284 -9.10 -14.49 -11.54
CA PRO A 284 -8.69 -14.46 -10.14
C PRO A 284 -9.20 -15.70 -9.41
N THR A 285 -8.38 -16.75 -9.32
CA THR A 285 -8.75 -18.03 -8.70
C THR A 285 -8.38 -18.08 -7.23
N ASP A 286 -7.18 -17.61 -6.89
CA ASP A 286 -6.65 -17.61 -5.53
C ASP A 286 -6.61 -16.19 -4.96
N GLY A 287 -7.04 -16.06 -3.70
CA GLY A 287 -7.06 -14.80 -2.97
C GLY A 287 -5.97 -14.72 -1.92
N PHE A 288 -5.55 -13.49 -1.63
CA PHE A 288 -4.52 -13.20 -0.63
C PHE A 288 -4.94 -12.03 0.26
N TYR A 289 -4.39 -11.97 1.46
CA TYR A 289 -4.47 -10.85 2.38
C TYR A 289 -3.09 -10.21 2.54
N LEU A 290 -3.06 -8.88 2.58
CA LEU A 290 -1.86 -8.12 2.88
C LEU A 290 -1.88 -7.74 4.36
N GLU A 291 -0.87 -8.17 5.11
CA GLU A 291 -0.71 -7.86 6.53
C GLU A 291 0.47 -6.91 6.70
N LEU A 292 0.21 -5.62 6.89
CA LEU A 292 1.25 -4.60 7.10
C LEU A 292 1.97 -4.83 8.44
N ARG A 293 3.30 -5.01 8.38
CA ARG A 293 4.15 -5.29 9.55
C ARG A 293 5.06 -4.12 9.89
N GLU A 294 5.68 -3.53 8.88
CA GLU A 294 6.56 -2.36 8.98
C GLU A 294 6.22 -1.37 7.85
N PRO A 295 6.70 -0.10 7.90
CA PRO A 295 6.38 0.90 6.86
C PRO A 295 6.58 0.43 5.43
N THR A 296 7.57 -0.42 5.19
CA THR A 296 7.91 -0.93 3.87
C THR A 296 7.79 -2.44 3.78
N ARG A 297 7.23 -3.12 4.79
CA ARG A 297 7.11 -4.59 4.79
C ARG A 297 5.73 -5.13 5.09
N ILE A 298 5.33 -6.11 4.30
CA ILE A 298 4.07 -6.86 4.43
C ILE A 298 4.32 -8.35 4.56
N CYS A 299 3.46 -9.05 5.29
CA CYS A 299 3.27 -10.48 5.10
C CYS A 299 2.11 -10.69 4.12
N ILE A 300 2.20 -11.75 3.31
CA ILE A 300 1.16 -12.10 2.34
C ILE A 300 0.60 -13.45 2.76
N ARG A 301 -0.69 -13.51 3.09
CA ARG A 301 -1.36 -14.72 3.55
C ARG A 301 -2.39 -15.16 2.52
N SER A 302 -2.36 -16.41 2.10
CA SER A 302 -3.41 -16.96 1.22
C SER A 302 -4.72 -17.13 1.99
N THR A 303 -5.85 -17.05 1.28
CA THR A 303 -7.17 -17.42 1.81
C THR A 303 -7.26 -18.88 2.27
N ASN A 304 -6.31 -19.74 1.90
CA ASN A 304 -6.18 -21.10 2.43
C ASN A 304 -5.49 -21.18 3.82
N GLY A 305 -5.09 -20.04 4.38
CA GLY A 305 -4.51 -19.95 5.73
C GLY A 305 -2.99 -20.16 5.81
N LYS A 306 -2.28 -20.23 4.69
CA LYS A 306 -0.82 -20.32 4.65
C LYS A 306 -0.18 -18.99 4.28
N TYR A 307 1.04 -18.74 4.76
CA TYR A 307 1.80 -17.55 4.37
C TYR A 307 2.63 -17.81 3.12
N LEU A 308 2.74 -16.82 2.26
CA LEU A 308 3.66 -16.84 1.15
C LEU A 308 5.06 -16.50 1.67
N GLY A 309 5.96 -17.47 1.56
CA GLY A 309 7.27 -17.42 2.19
C GLY A 309 8.43 -17.70 1.26
N ALA A 310 9.59 -17.18 1.66
CA ALA A 310 10.87 -17.43 1.03
C ALA A 310 11.60 -18.56 1.77
N THR A 311 11.98 -19.61 1.05
CA THR A 311 12.80 -20.70 1.61
C THR A 311 14.20 -20.69 1.02
N LYS A 312 15.09 -21.56 1.53
CA LYS A 312 16.47 -21.68 1.04
C LYS A 312 16.48 -21.86 -0.49
N ASN A 313 17.46 -21.25 -1.15
CA ASN A 313 17.66 -21.27 -2.61
C ASN A 313 16.60 -20.50 -3.44
N GLY A 314 15.87 -19.57 -2.84
CA GLY A 314 14.97 -18.66 -3.54
C GLY A 314 13.60 -19.24 -3.88
N ALA A 315 13.22 -20.38 -3.30
CA ALA A 315 11.91 -20.96 -3.53
C ALA A 315 10.82 -20.10 -2.88
N PHE A 316 9.88 -19.65 -3.72
CA PHE A 316 8.72 -18.83 -3.38
C PHE A 316 7.48 -19.71 -3.31
N LYS A 317 6.97 -19.96 -2.11
CA LYS A 317 5.94 -20.97 -1.87
C LYS A 317 5.13 -20.70 -0.61
N LEU A 318 3.99 -21.38 -0.46
CA LEU A 318 3.20 -21.36 0.76
C LEU A 318 3.89 -22.15 1.88
N LEU A 319 3.89 -21.56 3.08
CA LEU A 319 4.45 -22.09 4.31
C LEU A 319 3.40 -22.08 5.42
N ASP A 320 3.46 -23.09 6.29
CA ASP A 320 2.66 -23.18 7.51
C ASP A 320 3.32 -22.40 8.66
N ASP A 321 3.78 -21.19 8.37
CA ASP A 321 4.44 -20.31 9.34
C ASP A 321 3.42 -19.67 10.28
N ALA A 322 3.85 -19.41 11.51
CA ALA A 322 3.13 -18.49 12.39
C ALA A 322 3.37 -17.04 11.95
N ALA A 323 2.47 -16.13 12.34
CA ALA A 323 2.49 -14.73 11.91
C ALA A 323 3.79 -13.98 12.27
N ASP A 324 4.46 -14.37 13.35
CA ASP A 324 5.73 -13.83 13.83
C ASP A 324 6.95 -14.35 13.07
N THR A 325 6.85 -15.54 12.47
CA THR A 325 7.90 -16.17 11.67
C THR A 325 7.72 -16.02 10.16
N ALA A 326 6.55 -15.54 9.73
CA ALA A 326 6.22 -15.37 8.32
C ALA A 326 7.20 -14.44 7.63
N THR A 327 7.53 -14.76 6.36
CA THR A 327 8.41 -13.90 5.56
C THR A 327 7.80 -12.50 5.40
N GLN A 328 8.60 -11.48 5.69
CA GLN A 328 8.24 -10.07 5.48
C GLN A 328 8.80 -9.60 4.14
N TRP A 329 7.91 -9.22 3.23
CA TRP A 329 8.20 -8.76 1.88
C TRP A 329 8.31 -7.24 1.85
N GLU A 330 9.45 -6.73 1.40
CA GLU A 330 9.62 -5.31 1.05
C GLU A 330 8.78 -4.99 -0.20
N PHE A 331 8.05 -3.85 -0.21
CA PHE A 331 7.03 -3.53 -1.22
C PHE A 331 7.00 -2.09 -1.77
#